data_AF-A0A7J6B7P7-F1
#
_entry.id   AF-A0A7J6B7P7-F1
#
_cell.length_a   1.000
_cell.length_b   1.000
_cell.length_c   1.000
_cell.angle_alpha   90.00
_cell.angle_beta   90.00
_cell.angle_gamma   90.00
#
_symmetry.space_group_name_H-M   'P 1'
#
loop_
_entity.id
_entity.type
_entity.pdbx_description
1 polymer ?
#
loop_
_entity_poly.entity_id
_entity_poly.type
_entity_poly.pdbx_seq_one_letter_code
_entity_poly.pdbx_strand_id
1 'polypeptide(L)'
;MSVRSGTGRVAFSATRQTNHEPTDMSNRTMIIYFDQILVNVGGHFDQESSVFLAPRRGVYSFNFHVVKAYNRQTIQVSLMLNGWPMISAFAGDQDVTREAATNAGLVIMERGDKAYLKLERGNLMGGWKYSTFSGFLVFPQKKKSAQKCWPEN
;
A
#
# COMPACT_ATOMS: atom_id res chain seq x y z
N MET A 1 -1.11 -37.32 -8.82
CA MET A 1 -1.06 -36.61 -7.53
C MET A 1 -1.03 -35.12 -7.81
N SER A 2 -2.15 -34.41 -7.63
CA SER A 2 -2.22 -32.96 -7.86
C SER A 2 -1.89 -32.25 -6.55
N VAL A 3 -0.75 -31.56 -6.53
CA VAL A 3 -0.38 -30.67 -5.43
C VAL A 3 -1.44 -29.58 -5.38
N ARG A 4 -2.25 -29.54 -4.31
CA ARG A 4 -3.14 -28.41 -4.03
C ARG A 4 -2.27 -27.16 -3.91
N SER A 5 -2.20 -26.39 -5.00
CA SER A 5 -1.64 -25.04 -5.01
C SER A 5 -2.26 -24.25 -3.85
N GLY A 6 -1.44 -23.79 -2.91
CA GLY A 6 -1.88 -23.22 -1.63
C GLY A 6 -2.73 -21.95 -1.82
N THR A 7 -4.06 -22.10 -1.73
CA THR A 7 -5.09 -21.07 -1.99
C THR A 7 -5.25 -20.00 -0.89
N GLY A 8 -4.21 -19.76 -0.08
CA GLY A 8 -4.29 -18.87 1.09
C GLY A 8 -3.08 -17.97 1.35
N ARG A 9 -2.01 -18.05 0.57
CA ARG A 9 -0.82 -17.22 0.77
C ARG A 9 -0.91 -15.98 -0.10
N VAL A 10 -0.77 -14.81 0.50
CA VAL A 10 -0.83 -13.52 -0.18
C VAL A 10 0.23 -12.62 0.44
N ALA A 11 1.16 -12.15 -0.39
CA ALA A 11 2.19 -11.21 0.04
C ALA A 11 2.73 -10.45 -1.17
N PHE A 12 3.07 -9.18 -0.96
CA PHE A 12 3.80 -8.39 -1.94
C PHE A 12 4.88 -7.54 -1.26
N SER A 13 5.90 -7.19 -2.04
CA SER A 13 6.92 -6.23 -1.67
C SER A 13 7.43 -5.55 -2.93
N ALA A 14 7.38 -4.23 -2.97
CA ALA A 14 7.78 -3.41 -4.09
C ALA A 14 8.70 -2.27 -3.64
N THR A 15 9.62 -1.87 -4.51
CA THR A 15 10.60 -0.82 -4.23
C THR A 15 10.71 0.17 -5.40
N ARG A 16 11.21 1.37 -5.10
CA ARG A 16 11.62 2.36 -6.09
C ARG A 16 13.13 2.30 -6.25
N GLN A 17 13.63 1.94 -7.44
CA GLN A 17 15.06 1.83 -7.72
C GLN A 17 15.66 3.05 -8.44
N THR A 18 14.81 3.96 -8.91
CA THR A 18 15.22 5.12 -9.72
C THR A 18 14.98 6.44 -8.99
N ASN A 19 15.80 7.45 -9.31
CA ASN A 19 15.56 8.85 -8.93
C ASN A 19 14.71 9.58 -9.98
N HIS A 20 13.99 8.85 -10.84
CA HIS A 20 13.17 9.51 -11.87
C HIS A 20 12.08 10.35 -11.20
N GLU A 21 11.87 11.53 -11.77
CA GLU A 21 10.82 12.45 -11.38
C GLU A 21 9.42 11.80 -11.49
N PRO A 22 8.42 12.32 -10.76
CA PRO A 22 7.05 11.90 -10.92
C PRO A 22 6.59 12.07 -12.38
N THR A 23 5.89 11.06 -12.92
CA THR A 23 5.26 11.18 -14.23
C THR A 23 4.05 12.10 -14.16
N ASP A 24 3.53 12.55 -15.31
CA ASP A 24 2.27 13.32 -15.36
C ASP A 24 1.10 12.58 -14.70
N MET A 25 1.08 11.24 -14.82
CA MET A 25 0.09 10.40 -14.16
C MET A 25 0.25 10.40 -12.64
N SER A 26 1.49 10.31 -12.14
CA SER A 26 1.76 10.44 -10.70
C SER A 26 1.37 11.82 -10.18
N ASN A 27 1.63 12.90 -10.92
CA ASN A 27 1.23 14.26 -10.54
C ASN A 27 -0.28 14.45 -10.53
N ARG A 28 -1.02 13.77 -11.41
CA ARG A 28 -2.49 13.86 -11.46
C ARG A 28 -3.18 13.02 -10.39
N THR A 29 -2.69 11.80 -10.16
CA THR A 29 -3.32 10.83 -9.24
C THR A 29 -2.80 10.96 -7.81
N MET A 30 -1.60 11.51 -7.65
CA MET A 30 -0.81 11.51 -6.42
C MET A 30 -0.51 10.12 -5.86
N ILE A 31 -0.68 9.05 -6.67
CA ILE A 31 -0.31 7.69 -6.28
C ILE A 31 1.21 7.56 -6.36
N ILE A 32 1.80 6.98 -5.31
CA ILE A 32 3.24 6.73 -5.25
C ILE A 32 3.56 5.41 -5.94
N TYR A 33 4.37 5.50 -7.00
CA TYR A 33 4.68 4.37 -7.87
C TYR A 33 5.96 3.62 -7.47
N PHE A 34 5.97 2.30 -7.66
CA PHE A 34 7.11 1.42 -7.38
C PHE A 34 7.51 0.63 -8.64
N ASP A 35 8.74 0.84 -9.12
CA ASP A 35 9.23 0.30 -10.40
C ASP A 35 9.83 -1.10 -10.32
N GLN A 36 9.97 -1.68 -9.12
CA GLN A 36 10.47 -3.03 -8.95
C GLN A 36 9.60 -3.84 -7.98
N ILE A 37 9.20 -5.04 -8.39
CA ILE A 37 8.56 -6.03 -7.53
C ILE A 37 9.62 -7.01 -7.03
N LEU A 38 9.74 -7.16 -5.71
CA LEU A 38 10.58 -8.17 -5.06
C LEU A 38 9.77 -9.44 -4.76
N VAL A 39 8.51 -9.27 -4.33
CA VAL A 39 7.59 -10.37 -3.98
C VAL A 39 6.21 -10.04 -4.52
N ASN A 40 5.51 -11.02 -5.10
CA ASN A 40 4.10 -10.90 -5.50
C ASN A 40 3.39 -12.25 -5.46
N VAL A 41 3.36 -12.87 -4.27
CA VAL A 41 2.69 -14.15 -4.05
C VAL A 41 1.18 -13.96 -4.23
N GLY A 42 0.62 -14.63 -5.24
CA GLY A 42 -0.78 -14.53 -5.64
C GLY A 42 -1.04 -13.52 -6.77
N GLY A 43 -0.06 -12.68 -7.14
CA GLY A 43 -0.21 -11.73 -8.24
C GLY A 43 -1.26 -10.64 -7.97
N HIS A 44 -1.36 -10.19 -6.71
CA HIS A 44 -2.40 -9.27 -6.26
C HIS A 44 -1.94 -7.82 -6.09
N PHE A 45 -0.64 -7.56 -6.25
CA PHE A 45 -0.11 -6.21 -6.44
C PHE A 45 0.08 -5.97 -7.93
N ASP A 46 -0.59 -4.94 -8.47
CA ASP A 46 -0.42 -4.48 -9.84
C ASP A 46 0.70 -3.43 -9.87
N GLN A 47 1.76 -3.71 -10.63
CA GLN A 47 2.91 -2.82 -10.72
C GLN A 47 2.56 -1.50 -11.39
N GLU A 48 1.77 -1.56 -12.48
CA GLU A 48 1.50 -0.39 -13.33
C GLU A 48 0.73 0.69 -12.55
N SER A 49 -0.26 0.28 -11.76
CA SER A 49 -1.01 1.18 -10.88
C SER A 49 -0.40 1.33 -9.48
N SER A 50 0.54 0.46 -9.08
CA SER A 50 1.03 0.34 -7.70
C SER A 50 -0.07 0.13 -6.65
N VAL A 51 -1.11 -0.62 -7.04
CA VAL A 51 -2.28 -0.93 -6.22
C VAL A 51 -2.28 -2.42 -5.83
N PHE A 52 -2.49 -2.70 -4.56
CA PHE A 52 -2.82 -4.02 -4.05
C PHE A 52 -4.33 -4.26 -4.05
N LEU A 53 -4.78 -5.37 -4.63
CA LEU A 53 -6.17 -5.81 -4.66
C LEU A 53 -6.36 -7.00 -3.72
N ALA A 54 -7.15 -6.84 -2.65
CA ALA A 54 -7.41 -7.94 -1.73
C ALA A 54 -8.17 -9.08 -2.42
N PRO A 55 -7.60 -10.31 -2.51
CA PRO A 55 -8.27 -11.42 -3.18
C PRO A 55 -9.41 -12.03 -2.37
N ARG A 56 -9.44 -11.77 -1.06
CA ARG A 56 -10.39 -12.34 -0.12
C ARG A 56 -10.49 -11.51 1.15
N ARG A 57 -11.58 -11.73 1.89
CA ARG A 57 -11.76 -11.15 3.23
C ARG A 57 -10.67 -11.61 4.20
N GLY A 58 -10.06 -10.69 4.93
CA GLY A 58 -9.03 -11.01 5.91
C GLY A 58 -8.43 -9.80 6.61
N VAL A 59 -7.53 -10.06 7.55
CA VAL A 59 -6.67 -9.05 8.16
C VAL A 59 -5.36 -8.99 7.37
N TYR A 60 -5.04 -7.80 6.87
CA TYR A 60 -3.83 -7.54 6.09
C TYR A 60 -2.89 -6.62 6.86
N SER A 61 -1.60 -6.90 6.77
CA SER A 61 -0.53 -6.03 7.27
C SER A 61 0.05 -5.24 6.11
N PHE A 62 0.27 -3.95 6.34
CA PHE A 62 0.98 -3.07 5.42
C PHE A 62 2.08 -2.32 6.15
N ASN A 63 3.24 -2.21 5.51
CA ASN A 63 4.35 -1.38 5.95
C ASN A 63 4.89 -0.59 4.76
N PHE A 64 5.20 0.68 4.98
CA PHE A 64 5.78 1.54 3.94
C PHE A 64 6.86 2.46 4.51
N HIS A 65 7.83 2.75 3.65
CA HIS A 65 8.88 3.73 3.88
C HIS A 65 9.02 4.54 2.58
N VAL A 66 8.58 5.80 2.57
CA VAL A 66 8.74 6.67 1.41
C VAL A 66 9.87 7.65 1.67
N VAL A 67 10.99 7.45 0.99
CA VAL A 67 12.19 8.25 1.10
C VAL A 67 12.12 9.40 0.11
N LYS A 68 12.05 10.65 0.57
CA LYS A 68 12.21 11.82 -0.29
C LYS A 68 13.70 12.14 -0.48
N ALA A 69 14.10 12.48 -1.70
CA ALA A 69 15.45 12.95 -1.98
C ALA A 69 15.49 14.47 -2.13
N TYR A 70 16.38 15.13 -1.39
CA TYR A 70 16.76 16.54 -1.59
C TYR A 70 15.60 17.53 -1.76
N ASN A 71 14.52 17.37 -0.99
CA ASN A 71 13.33 18.21 -1.06
C ASN A 71 13.04 18.87 0.30
N ARG A 72 12.96 20.20 0.31
CA ARG A 72 12.67 21.00 1.51
C ARG A 72 11.19 21.02 1.89
N GLN A 73 10.31 20.55 1.02
CA GLN A 73 8.88 20.51 1.32
C GLN A 73 8.56 19.31 2.22
N THR A 74 7.76 19.56 3.26
CA THR A 74 7.16 18.49 4.05
C THR A 74 6.20 17.68 3.18
N ILE A 75 6.38 16.37 3.17
CA ILE A 75 5.47 15.41 2.53
C ILE A 75 4.56 14.76 3.56
N GLN A 76 3.35 14.41 3.14
CA GLN A 76 2.43 13.55 3.86
C GLN A 76 2.08 12.36 2.96
N VAL A 77 2.38 11.16 3.44
CA VAL A 77 2.07 9.91 2.76
C VAL A 77 1.02 9.15 3.55
N SER A 78 -0.04 8.73 2.88
CA SER A 78 -1.11 7.96 3.49
C SER A 78 -1.28 6.60 2.82
N LEU A 79 -1.46 5.56 3.64
CA LEU A 79 -2.00 4.29 3.18
C LEU A 79 -3.50 4.48 2.95
N MET A 80 -3.91 4.33 1.70
CA MET A 80 -5.30 4.46 1.26
C MET A 80 -5.97 3.10 1.21
N LEU A 81 -7.21 3.01 1.68
CA LEU A 81 -8.12 1.90 1.46
C LEU A 81 -9.36 2.42 0.74
N ASN A 82 -9.56 2.00 -0.50
CA ASN A 82 -10.70 2.43 -1.34
C ASN A 82 -10.87 3.97 -1.41
N GLY A 83 -9.77 4.72 -1.37
CA GLY A 83 -9.79 6.19 -1.41
C GLY A 83 -9.88 6.88 -0.05
N TRP A 84 -9.99 6.13 1.06
CA TRP A 84 -9.95 6.68 2.42
C TRP A 84 -8.57 6.49 3.06
N PRO A 85 -8.00 7.52 3.72
CA PRO A 85 -6.73 7.39 4.41
C PRO A 85 -6.88 6.60 5.71
N MET A 86 -6.10 5.53 5.87
CA MET A 86 -6.13 4.66 7.05
C MET A 86 -5.08 5.05 8.09
N ILE A 87 -3.83 5.23 7.64
CA ILE A 87 -2.70 5.69 8.45
C ILE A 87 -1.87 6.66 7.61
N SER A 88 -1.22 7.64 8.26
CA SER A 88 -0.40 8.64 7.59
C SER A 88 0.97 8.76 8.24
N ALA A 89 1.97 9.16 7.46
CA ALA A 89 3.28 9.55 7.95
C ALA A 89 3.73 10.84 7.28
N PHE A 90 4.64 11.53 7.96
CA PHE A 90 5.23 12.77 7.50
C PHE A 90 6.74 12.63 7.39
N ALA A 91 7.33 13.36 6.45
CA ALA A 91 8.77 13.62 6.40
C ALA A 91 8.94 15.09 6.03
N GLY A 92 9.70 15.83 6.82
CA GLY A 92 9.85 17.27 6.66
C GLY A 92 10.84 17.83 7.67
N ASP A 93 12.10 17.89 7.28
CA ASP A 93 13.14 18.74 7.82
C ASP A 93 13.44 19.88 6.83
N GLN A 94 13.91 21.02 7.35
CA GLN A 94 14.24 22.20 6.53
C GLN A 94 15.54 22.02 5.75
N ASP A 95 16.38 21.09 6.20
CA ASP A 95 17.63 20.74 5.56
C ASP A 95 17.42 19.81 4.36
N VAL A 96 18.36 19.86 3.41
CA VAL A 96 18.30 19.10 2.16
C VAL A 96 18.82 17.67 2.39
N THR A 97 18.20 16.95 3.32
CA THR A 97 18.57 15.58 3.68
C THR A 97 17.57 14.57 3.11
N ARG A 98 17.92 13.28 3.19
CA ARG A 98 16.99 12.20 2.88
C ARG A 98 16.21 11.85 4.14
N GLU A 99 14.90 11.89 4.03
CA GLU A 99 14.00 11.53 5.12
C GLU A 99 12.95 10.55 4.64
N ALA A 100 12.45 9.73 5.56
CA ALA A 100 11.48 8.69 5.26
C ALA A 100 10.15 8.93 5.99
N ALA A 101 9.07 9.12 5.23
CA ALA A 101 7.72 9.00 5.77
C ALA A 101 7.43 7.50 5.97
N THR A 102 7.45 7.06 7.22
CA THR A 102 7.33 5.64 7.60
C THR A 102 6.10 5.40 8.46
N ASN A 103 5.29 4.41 8.10
CA ASN A 103 4.24 3.89 8.98
C ASN A 103 3.88 2.44 8.64
N ALA A 104 3.20 1.77 9.57
CA ALA A 104 2.70 0.42 9.40
C ALA A 104 1.35 0.25 10.11
N GLY A 105 0.52 -0.67 9.63
CA GLY A 105 -0.78 -0.94 10.23
C GLY A 105 -1.43 -2.23 9.75
N LEU A 106 -2.41 -2.67 10.55
CA LEU A 106 -3.29 -3.79 10.21
C LEU A 106 -4.66 -3.25 9.81
N VAL A 107 -5.20 -3.74 8.70
CA VAL A 107 -6.55 -3.39 8.23
C VAL A 107 -7.35 -4.62 7.87
N ILE A 108 -8.67 -4.55 8.02
CA ILE A 108 -9.57 -5.56 7.48
C ILE A 108 -9.93 -5.13 6.07
N MET A 109 -9.73 -6.02 5.11
CA MET A 109 -10.13 -5.80 3.71
C MET A 109 -11.11 -6.88 3.29
N GLU A 110 -12.08 -6.52 2.46
CA GLU A 110 -12.96 -7.41 1.71
C GLU A 110 -12.36 -7.76 0.35
N ARG A 111 -12.92 -8.78 -0.32
CA ARG A 111 -12.50 -9.12 -1.69
C ARG A 111 -12.76 -7.93 -2.62
N GLY A 112 -11.73 -7.52 -3.35
CA GLY A 112 -11.79 -6.42 -4.32
C GLY A 112 -11.41 -5.05 -3.75
N ASP A 113 -11.22 -4.93 -2.43
CA ASP A 113 -10.72 -3.71 -1.83
C ASP A 113 -9.32 -3.37 -2.34
N LYS A 114 -9.06 -2.08 -2.53
CA LYS A 114 -7.82 -1.53 -3.08
C LYS A 114 -7.01 -0.85 -1.98
N ALA A 115 -5.77 -1.28 -1.81
CA ALA A 115 -4.79 -0.61 -0.95
C ALA A 115 -3.64 -0.04 -1.77
N TYR A 116 -3.26 1.22 -1.52
CA TYR A 116 -2.18 1.91 -2.22
C TYR A 116 -1.65 3.07 -1.38
N LEU A 117 -0.50 3.63 -1.74
CA LEU A 117 0.02 4.82 -1.09
C LEU A 117 -0.31 6.06 -1.92
N LYS A 118 -0.73 7.13 -1.23
CA LYS A 118 -1.01 8.41 -1.85
C LYS A 118 -0.23 9.52 -1.14
N LEU A 119 0.31 10.43 -1.95
CA LEU A 119 0.92 11.66 -1.50
C LEU A 119 -0.18 12.69 -1.26
N GLU A 120 -0.61 12.85 -0.02
CA GLU A 120 -1.70 13.77 0.34
C GLU A 120 -1.21 15.22 0.40
N ARG A 121 0.08 15.44 0.65
CA ARG A 121 0.71 16.77 0.69
C ARG A 121 2.15 16.70 0.21
N GLY A 122 2.60 17.76 -0.45
CA GLY A 122 3.97 17.93 -0.91
C GLY A 122 4.20 17.41 -2.32
N ASN A 123 5.46 17.16 -2.68
CA ASN A 123 5.85 16.57 -3.95
C ASN A 123 7.05 15.63 -3.74
N LEU A 124 7.32 14.75 -4.71
CA LEU A 124 8.49 13.85 -4.70
C LEU A 124 9.51 14.26 -5.78
N MET A 125 9.67 15.57 -6.00
CA MET A 125 10.71 16.09 -6.90
C MET A 125 12.09 15.63 -6.44
N GLY A 126 12.98 15.32 -7.38
CA GLY A 126 14.27 14.68 -7.12
C GLY A 126 14.20 13.15 -6.96
N GLY A 127 12.99 12.59 -7.08
CA GLY A 127 12.73 11.16 -6.98
C GLY A 127 12.62 10.64 -5.55
N TRP A 128 12.21 9.37 -5.45
CA TRP A 128 11.96 8.68 -4.19
C TRP A 128 12.62 7.31 -4.13
N LYS A 129 13.84 7.20 -4.69
CA LYS A 129 14.63 5.96 -4.65
C LYS A 129 14.78 5.44 -3.23
N TYR A 130 14.89 4.12 -3.08
CA TYR A 130 14.95 3.38 -1.82
C TYR A 130 13.62 3.29 -1.07
N SER A 131 12.57 3.93 -1.56
CA SER A 131 11.24 3.74 -1.00
C SER A 131 10.77 2.29 -1.13
N THR A 132 10.03 1.83 -0.13
CA THR A 132 9.47 0.47 -0.07
C THR A 132 8.00 0.50 0.30
N PHE A 133 7.25 -0.44 -0.27
CA PHE A 133 5.87 -0.73 0.11
C PHE A 133 5.66 -2.23 0.09
N SER A 134 5.20 -2.79 1.21
CA SER A 134 4.98 -4.22 1.36
C SER A 134 3.74 -4.51 2.18
N GLY A 135 3.19 -5.70 1.97
CA GLY A 135 2.05 -6.16 2.74
C GLY A 135 1.71 -7.62 2.49
N PHE A 136 0.94 -8.20 3.39
CA PHE A 136 0.57 -9.61 3.33
C PHE A 136 -0.73 -9.90 4.09
N LEU A 137 -1.39 -11.00 3.73
CA LEU A 137 -2.53 -11.52 4.47
C LEU A 137 -2.02 -12.19 5.76
N VAL A 138 -2.41 -11.65 6.92
CA VAL A 138 -2.10 -12.25 8.22
C VAL A 138 -2.94 -13.50 8.42
N PHE A 139 -4.27 -13.37 8.25
CA PHE A 139 -5.19 -14.50 8.23
C PHE A 139 -6.50 -14.16 7.52
N PRO A 140 -7.09 -15.12 6.79
CA PRO A 140 -8.40 -14.93 6.16
C PRO A 140 -9.51 -14.92 7.22
N GLN A 141 -10.59 -14.17 6.97
CA GLN A 141 -11.78 -14.19 7.82
C GLN A 141 -13.00 -14.67 7.03
N LYS A 142 -13.88 -15.46 7.66
CA LYS A 142 -15.21 -15.77 7.12
C LYS A 142 -16.13 -14.57 7.39
N LYS A 143 -17.06 -14.24 6.49
CA LYS A 143 -18.12 -13.28 6.82
C LYS A 143 -18.94 -13.88 7.97
N LYS A 144 -19.17 -13.11 9.04
CA LYS A 144 -20.17 -13.50 10.04
C LYS A 144 -21.52 -13.45 9.33
N SER A 145 -22.20 -14.59 9.20
CA SER A 145 -23.60 -14.62 8.74
C SER A 145 -24.42 -13.82 9.74
N ALA A 146 -25.23 -12.87 9.25
CA ALA A 146 -26.23 -12.21 10.08
C ALA A 146 -27.10 -13.30 10.72
N GLN A 147 -27.11 -13.31 12.06
CA GLN A 147 -27.94 -14.23 12.83
C GLN A 147 -29.40 -13.90 12.48
N LYS A 148 -30.11 -14.82 11.83
CA LYS A 148 -31.57 -14.72 11.64
C LYS A 148 -32.19 -14.70 13.03
N CYS A 149 -32.48 -13.52 13.56
CA CYS A 149 -33.46 -13.38 14.64
C CYS A 149 -34.81 -13.71 14.01
N TRP A 150 -35.30 -14.92 14.22
CA TRP A 150 -36.72 -15.22 14.03
C TRP A 150 -37.50 -14.48 15.13
N PRO A 151 -38.68 -13.92 14.85
CA PRO A 151 -39.52 -13.37 15.91
C PRO A 151 -40.00 -14.50 16.82
N GLU A 152 -39.90 -14.29 18.13
CA GLU A 152 -40.53 -15.16 19.14
C GLU A 152 -42.06 -15.00 19.03
N ASN A 153 -42.77 -16.13 19.15
CA ASN A 153 -44.23 -16.24 19.17
C ASN A 153 -44.85 -15.59 20.42
#